data_AF-A0A0L1IVJ3-F1
#
_entry.id   AF-A0A0L1IVJ3-F1
#
_cell.length_a   1.000
_cell.length_b   1.000
_cell.length_c   1.000
_cell.angle_alpha   90.00
_cell.angle_beta   90.00
_cell.angle_gamma   90.00
#
_symmetry.space_group_name_H-M   'P 1'
#
loop_
_entity.id
_entity.type
_entity.pdbx_description
1 polymer ?
#
loop_
_entity_poly.entity_id
_entity_poly.type
_entity_poly.pdbx_seq_one_letter_code
_entity_poly.pdbx_strand_id
1 'polypeptide(L)'
;MSAQSTVYPSDAPSQIRIFTLNCWGLKYIAKYRHERLSEIGRQLALADPAPEIVGLQECWTQQDYESIREQTRHLLPYGKFYFGGVMGAGLAILSKWPIEESSMYGYPLNGRPTAFFRGDWYVGKGVACARVRFGPGASDVAEVFCTHLHAPYEKEPNDSYICHRTAQAWEIAKLMRGAAERGHLAIGLGDFNMVPSSFAHQLIRAHSPVQDVWQAIYPDSSVAAPIDPIEQKRGKPTPSAEFNLNVNGATCDGKFNTWRWTKEDRKRLEKGEEVVVDKDGPCSMGKRLDYIFVGDGGYPPAFPAPQWSVKSVNIGMTQRHPTLRCSLSDHFAVEATITRSPRPSDADGSTDNKLPQSVIPNTALSPDTYDRIIDMIHTYVQRERSQRRWRLAHFILSVFVSIGCFVGVWWTGDLSELRALKEFEWEVRNAKELVERSGGFEKSE
;
A
#
# COMPACT_ATOMS: atom_id res chain seq x y z
N MET A 1 20.78 31.77 -15.18
CA MET A 1 19.94 30.56 -15.21
C MET A 1 20.51 29.65 -16.28
N SER A 2 21.38 28.71 -15.89
CA SER A 2 21.97 27.73 -16.82
C SER A 2 20.94 26.64 -17.05
N ALA A 3 20.44 26.48 -18.28
CA ALA A 3 19.72 25.27 -18.66
C ALA A 3 20.67 24.09 -18.44
N GLN A 4 20.34 23.19 -17.50
CA GLN A 4 21.02 21.90 -17.42
C GLN A 4 20.69 21.18 -18.73
N SER A 5 21.66 21.13 -19.65
CA SER A 5 21.57 20.23 -20.79
C SER A 5 21.34 18.83 -20.23
N THR A 6 20.23 18.20 -20.57
CA THR A 6 19.96 16.80 -20.25
C THR A 6 21.03 15.95 -20.94
N VAL A 7 22.09 15.64 -20.21
CA VAL A 7 23.16 14.77 -20.69
C VAL A 7 22.60 13.35 -20.68
N TYR A 8 22.21 12.87 -21.84
CA TYR A 8 21.83 11.46 -22.01
C TYR A 8 23.05 10.56 -21.81
N PRO A 9 22.88 9.34 -21.30
CA PRO A 9 23.99 8.40 -21.16
C PRO A 9 24.59 8.07 -22.53
N SER A 10 25.93 7.98 -22.60
CA SER A 10 26.64 7.60 -23.84
C SER A 10 26.31 6.17 -24.25
N ASP A 11 26.13 5.28 -23.27
CA ASP A 11 25.93 3.86 -23.46
C ASP A 11 24.78 3.35 -22.58
N ALA A 12 24.02 2.39 -23.11
CA ALA A 12 22.99 1.71 -22.34
C ALA A 12 23.62 0.71 -21.35
N PRO A 13 23.14 0.62 -20.10
CA PRO A 13 23.66 -0.33 -19.14
C PRO A 13 23.30 -1.77 -19.53
N SER A 14 24.22 -2.69 -19.22
CA SER A 14 23.97 -4.14 -19.31
C SER A 14 23.22 -4.69 -18.10
N GLN A 15 23.12 -3.90 -17.02
CA GLN A 15 22.49 -4.28 -15.76
C GLN A 15 21.79 -3.07 -15.13
N ILE A 16 20.61 -3.28 -14.55
CA ILE A 16 19.89 -2.25 -13.79
C ILE A 16 19.55 -2.78 -12.40
N ARG A 17 19.83 -1.99 -11.35
CA ARG A 17 19.45 -2.30 -9.96
C ARG A 17 18.21 -1.51 -9.53
N ILE A 18 17.17 -2.24 -9.15
CA ILE A 18 15.84 -1.73 -8.84
C ILE A 18 15.57 -1.96 -7.35
N PHE A 19 15.00 -0.97 -6.68
CA PHE A 19 14.68 -0.99 -5.27
C PHE A 19 13.26 -0.46 -5.05
N THR A 20 12.50 -1.09 -4.15
CA THR A 20 11.22 -0.54 -3.68
C THR A 20 11.02 -0.71 -2.18
N LEU A 21 10.41 0.29 -1.55
CA LEU A 21 10.10 0.27 -0.11
C LEU A 21 8.84 1.09 0.21
N ASN A 22 7.88 0.47 0.89
CA ASN A 22 6.89 1.20 1.69
C ASN A 22 7.60 1.78 2.93
N CYS A 23 7.64 3.11 3.05
CA CYS A 23 8.40 3.84 4.08
C CYS A 23 7.66 3.99 5.41
N TRP A 24 6.36 3.69 5.47
CA TRP A 24 5.49 3.92 6.62
C TRP A 24 5.63 5.34 7.19
N GLY A 25 5.47 6.33 6.32
CA GLY A 25 5.69 7.75 6.60
C GLY A 25 4.44 8.52 7.05
N LEU A 26 3.44 7.87 7.64
CA LEU A 26 2.15 8.51 7.96
C LEU A 26 2.33 9.69 8.92
N LYS A 27 1.95 10.89 8.48
CA LYS A 27 2.04 12.11 9.29
C LYS A 27 1.13 11.98 10.53
N TYR A 28 1.68 12.25 11.71
CA TYR A 28 1.04 12.13 13.04
C TYR A 28 0.73 10.73 13.56
N ILE A 29 0.84 9.68 12.73
CA ILE A 29 0.55 8.30 13.14
C ILE A 29 1.84 7.49 13.30
N ALA A 30 2.75 7.59 12.32
CA ALA A 30 3.95 6.77 12.32
C ALA A 30 4.98 7.29 13.35
N LYS A 31 5.39 6.42 14.27
CA LYS A 31 6.35 6.77 15.34
C LYS A 31 7.73 7.06 14.72
N TYR A 32 8.42 8.08 15.24
CA TYR A 32 9.75 8.51 14.80
C TYR A 32 9.87 8.70 13.28
N ARG A 33 8.81 9.22 12.66
CA ARG A 33 8.70 9.31 11.19
C ARG A 33 9.94 9.96 10.58
N HIS A 34 10.29 11.16 11.04
CA HIS A 34 11.32 11.95 10.39
C HIS A 34 12.70 11.30 10.50
N GLU A 35 13.03 10.79 11.69
CA GLU A 35 14.29 10.10 11.97
C GLU A 35 14.44 8.84 11.12
N ARG A 36 13.36 8.03 11.03
CA ARG A 36 13.36 6.83 10.20
C ARG A 36 13.49 7.13 8.71
N LEU A 37 12.73 8.10 8.19
CA LEU A 37 12.75 8.43 6.77
C LEU A 37 14.08 9.09 6.35
N SER A 38 14.67 9.90 7.23
CA SER A 38 16.02 10.41 7.04
C SER A 38 17.04 9.27 6.99
N GLU A 39 16.95 8.31 7.91
CA GLU A 39 17.82 7.13 7.92
C GLU A 39 17.61 6.23 6.69
N ILE A 40 16.39 6.10 6.15
CA ILE A 40 16.14 5.43 4.86
C ILE A 40 16.95 6.12 3.76
N GLY A 41 16.94 7.45 3.69
CA GLY A 41 17.76 8.22 2.74
C GLY A 41 19.25 7.95 2.89
N ARG A 42 19.75 7.87 4.13
CA ARG A 42 21.14 7.54 4.43
C ARG A 42 21.52 6.14 3.98
N GLN A 43 20.66 5.16 4.24
CA GLN A 43 20.89 3.76 3.85
C GLN A 43 20.90 3.57 2.34
N LEU A 44 20.01 4.28 1.61
CA LEU A 44 20.06 4.32 0.14
C LEU A 44 21.37 4.93 -0.38
N ALA A 45 21.87 5.98 0.27
CA ALA A 45 23.13 6.63 -0.09
C ALA A 45 24.38 5.79 0.20
N LEU A 46 24.29 4.86 1.16
CA LEU A 46 25.39 3.97 1.57
C LEU A 46 25.31 2.57 0.96
N ALA A 47 24.23 2.26 0.24
CA ALA A 47 24.04 0.96 -0.38
C ALA A 47 25.18 0.67 -1.37
N ASP A 48 25.83 -0.49 -1.20
CA ASP A 48 26.85 -1.00 -2.10
C ASP A 48 26.50 -2.43 -2.56
N PRO A 49 26.23 -2.66 -3.85
CA PRO A 49 26.17 -1.64 -4.90
C PRO A 49 25.03 -0.63 -4.66
N ALA A 50 25.07 0.51 -5.33
CA ALA A 50 23.98 1.49 -5.27
C ALA A 50 22.76 1.03 -6.09
N PRO A 51 21.52 1.35 -5.67
CA PRO A 51 20.34 1.22 -6.52
C PRO A 51 20.33 2.31 -7.60
N GLU A 52 19.67 2.04 -8.73
CA GLU A 52 19.65 2.93 -9.90
C GLU A 52 18.23 3.39 -10.26
N ILE A 53 17.22 2.62 -9.88
CA ILE A 53 15.81 2.99 -9.89
C ILE A 53 15.24 2.65 -8.51
N VAL A 54 14.67 3.64 -7.83
CA VAL A 54 14.08 3.53 -6.50
C VAL A 54 12.63 3.99 -6.57
N GLY A 55 11.70 3.17 -6.10
CA GLY A 55 10.33 3.61 -5.83
C GLY A 55 9.99 3.54 -4.35
N LEU A 56 9.38 4.61 -3.85
CA LEU A 56 9.00 4.72 -2.44
C LEU A 56 7.49 4.87 -2.34
N GLN A 57 6.89 4.14 -1.40
CA GLN A 57 5.49 4.25 -1.03
C GLN A 57 5.36 4.78 0.39
N GLU A 58 4.20 5.34 0.73
CA GLU A 58 3.95 6.02 2.00
C GLU A 58 4.98 7.11 2.36
N CYS A 59 5.61 7.71 1.37
CA CYS A 59 6.38 8.94 1.54
C CYS A 59 5.41 10.12 1.43
N TRP A 60 4.74 10.46 2.54
CA TRP A 60 3.59 11.38 2.51
C TRP A 60 3.95 12.86 2.52
N THR A 61 5.09 13.23 3.10
CA THR A 61 5.46 14.64 3.30
C THR A 61 6.59 15.07 2.37
N GLN A 62 6.50 16.31 1.89
CA GLN A 62 7.56 16.90 1.08
C GLN A 62 8.88 17.03 1.85
N GLN A 63 8.81 17.34 3.16
CA GLN A 63 9.99 17.41 4.03
C GLN A 63 10.76 16.09 4.07
N ASP A 64 10.05 14.97 4.26
CA ASP A 64 10.71 13.66 4.34
C ASP A 64 11.25 13.24 2.96
N TYR A 65 10.53 13.54 1.88
CA TYR A 65 11.02 13.34 0.51
C TYR A 65 12.30 14.16 0.22
N GLU A 66 12.32 15.44 0.60
CA GLU A 66 13.47 16.33 0.39
C GLU A 66 14.69 15.86 1.18
N SER A 67 14.50 15.37 2.41
CA SER A 67 15.57 14.75 3.20
C SER A 67 16.19 13.52 2.52
N ILE A 68 15.36 12.62 1.97
CA ILE A 68 15.84 11.47 1.20
C ILE A 68 16.55 11.94 -0.08
N ARG A 69 15.97 12.93 -0.76
CA ARG A 69 16.48 13.47 -2.02
C ARG A 69 17.86 14.10 -1.86
N GLU A 70 18.07 14.88 -0.82
CA GLU A 70 19.35 15.54 -0.55
C GLU A 70 20.47 14.53 -0.32
N GLN A 71 20.19 13.49 0.48
CA GLN A 71 21.15 12.44 0.80
C GLN A 71 21.51 11.58 -0.42
N THR A 72 20.53 11.29 -1.29
CA THR A 72 20.70 10.38 -2.43
C THR A 72 21.09 11.06 -3.74
N ARG A 73 21.07 12.40 -3.82
CA ARG A 73 21.23 13.17 -5.08
C ARG A 73 22.46 12.84 -5.91
N HIS A 74 23.54 12.41 -5.26
CA HIS A 74 24.81 12.10 -5.92
C HIS A 74 24.80 10.74 -6.64
N LEU A 75 23.89 9.83 -6.26
CA LEU A 75 23.68 8.53 -6.91
C LEU A 75 22.44 8.54 -7.80
N LEU A 76 21.37 9.19 -7.32
CA LEU A 76 20.05 9.23 -7.94
C LEU A 76 19.67 10.70 -8.23
N PRO A 77 20.34 11.39 -9.16
CA PRO A 77 20.17 12.82 -9.41
C PRO A 77 18.82 13.20 -10.04
N TYR A 78 17.94 12.26 -10.37
CA TYR A 78 16.61 12.55 -10.92
C TYR A 78 15.52 12.00 -9.99
N GLY A 79 14.81 12.88 -9.31
CA GLY A 79 13.77 12.49 -8.35
C GLY A 79 12.46 13.22 -8.60
N LYS A 80 11.35 12.48 -8.50
CA LYS A 80 9.99 13.00 -8.63
C LYS A 80 9.14 12.56 -7.44
N PHE A 81 8.58 13.56 -6.75
CA PHE A 81 7.50 13.39 -5.77
C PHE A 81 6.15 13.54 -6.48
N TYR A 82 5.20 12.65 -6.18
CA TYR A 82 3.89 12.62 -6.83
C TYR A 82 2.79 13.06 -5.87
N PHE A 83 1.96 13.98 -6.35
CA PHE A 83 0.79 14.47 -5.65
C PHE A 83 -0.46 13.74 -6.14
N GLY A 84 -1.45 13.55 -5.26
CA GLY A 84 -2.73 12.94 -5.58
C GLY A 84 -3.72 13.08 -4.42
N GLY A 85 -5.02 13.11 -4.70
CA GLY A 85 -6.04 13.23 -3.65
C GLY A 85 -5.86 14.45 -2.73
N VAL A 86 -6.50 14.42 -1.55
CA VAL A 86 -6.44 15.52 -0.57
C VAL A 86 -5.17 15.45 0.28
N MET A 87 -4.72 14.24 0.61
CA MET A 87 -3.58 14.00 1.50
C MET A 87 -2.27 13.62 0.79
N GLY A 88 -2.21 13.69 -0.54
CA GLY A 88 -1.08 13.23 -1.34
C GLY A 88 -1.25 11.79 -1.85
N ALA A 89 -0.35 11.39 -2.75
CA ALA A 89 -0.30 10.00 -3.26
C ALA A 89 0.61 9.11 -2.41
N GLY A 90 1.57 9.71 -1.68
CA GLY A 90 2.56 8.99 -0.89
C GLY A 90 3.62 8.30 -1.75
N LEU A 91 3.77 8.67 -3.03
CA LEU A 91 4.63 7.99 -4.00
C LEU A 91 5.79 8.88 -4.43
N ALA A 92 6.98 8.29 -4.52
CA ALA A 92 8.15 8.92 -5.12
C ALA A 92 8.93 7.94 -6.01
N ILE A 93 9.56 8.47 -7.05
CA ILE A 93 10.51 7.75 -7.90
C ILE A 93 11.83 8.52 -7.90
N LEU A 94 12.94 7.83 -7.63
CA LEU A 94 14.29 8.35 -7.79
C LEU A 94 15.03 7.50 -8.83
N SER A 95 15.84 8.13 -9.66
CA SER A 95 16.56 7.49 -10.74
C SER A 95 17.97 8.06 -10.92
N LYS A 96 18.88 7.18 -11.30
CA LYS A 96 20.22 7.50 -11.80
C LYS A 96 20.17 8.28 -13.12
N TRP A 97 19.14 8.05 -13.92
CA TRP A 97 19.01 8.57 -15.28
C TRP A 97 17.87 9.58 -15.44
N PRO A 98 17.91 10.44 -16.48
CA PRO A 98 16.88 11.45 -16.72
C PRO A 98 15.47 10.88 -16.80
N ILE A 99 14.54 11.51 -16.10
CA ILE A 99 13.10 11.31 -16.25
C ILE A 99 12.61 12.26 -17.35
N GLU A 100 12.32 11.72 -18.53
CA GLU A 100 11.84 12.48 -19.70
C GLU A 100 10.39 12.94 -19.53
N GLU A 101 9.57 12.06 -18.98
CA GLU A 101 8.14 12.31 -18.77
C GLU A 101 7.72 11.72 -17.42
N SER A 102 6.77 12.40 -16.74
CA SER A 102 6.19 11.90 -15.50
C SER A 102 4.71 12.23 -15.44
N SER A 103 3.90 11.29 -14.96
CA SER A 103 2.47 11.48 -14.74
C SER A 103 2.00 10.72 -13.51
N MET A 104 0.89 11.15 -12.92
CA MET A 104 0.22 10.44 -11.84
C MET A 104 -1.12 9.94 -12.38
N TYR A 105 -1.33 8.63 -12.40
CA TYR A 105 -2.61 8.03 -12.73
C TYR A 105 -3.36 7.71 -11.44
N GLY A 106 -4.37 8.51 -11.09
CA GLY A 106 -5.24 8.24 -9.95
C GLY A 106 -6.18 7.07 -10.24
N TYR A 107 -6.24 6.08 -9.34
CA TYR A 107 -7.16 4.96 -9.54
C TYR A 107 -8.62 5.42 -9.46
N PRO A 108 -9.50 4.92 -10.35
CA PRO A 108 -10.90 5.32 -10.37
C PRO A 108 -11.70 4.79 -9.18
N LEU A 109 -11.23 3.69 -8.56
CA LEU A 109 -11.90 2.99 -7.48
C LEU A 109 -10.97 2.90 -6.25
N ASN A 110 -11.14 3.84 -5.31
CA ASN A 110 -10.26 4.08 -4.16
C ASN A 110 -11.02 4.11 -2.83
N GLY A 111 -11.65 3.01 -2.46
CA GLY A 111 -12.33 2.89 -1.17
C GLY A 111 -13.69 3.63 -1.10
N ARG A 112 -14.15 3.92 0.12
CA ARG A 112 -15.49 4.49 0.39
C ARG A 112 -15.39 5.70 1.32
N PRO A 113 -16.09 6.81 1.05
CA PRO A 113 -16.07 7.99 1.92
C PRO A 113 -16.67 7.72 3.31
N THR A 114 -17.63 6.79 3.41
CA THR A 114 -18.25 6.46 4.70
C THR A 114 -17.37 5.60 5.59
N ALA A 115 -16.31 4.99 5.05
CA ALA A 115 -15.36 4.20 5.83
C ALA A 115 -14.25 5.12 6.35
N PHE A 116 -14.61 6.11 7.16
CA PHE A 116 -13.67 7.16 7.58
C PHE A 116 -12.45 6.64 8.36
N PHE A 117 -12.59 5.47 8.99
CA PHE A 117 -11.54 4.72 9.68
C PHE A 117 -10.65 3.89 8.74
N ARG A 118 -10.94 3.85 7.43
CA ARG A 118 -10.14 3.22 6.38
C ARG A 118 -9.65 4.32 5.43
N GLY A 119 -8.40 4.74 5.62
CA GLY A 119 -7.86 5.99 5.05
C GLY A 119 -7.76 6.05 3.52
N ASP A 120 -7.87 4.91 2.82
CA ASP A 120 -7.64 4.77 1.38
C ASP A 120 -8.49 5.70 0.51
N TRP A 121 -9.68 6.13 0.96
CA TRP A 121 -10.52 7.07 0.21
C TRP A 121 -10.04 8.53 0.28
N TYR A 122 -9.38 8.93 1.37
CA TYR A 122 -8.91 10.31 1.55
C TYR A 122 -7.52 10.54 0.95
N VAL A 123 -6.79 9.45 0.66
CA VAL A 123 -5.48 9.48 0.03
C VAL A 123 -5.62 9.21 -1.47
N GLY A 124 -4.79 9.86 -2.29
CA GLY A 124 -4.87 9.73 -3.74
C GLY A 124 -4.17 8.47 -4.26
N LYS A 125 -4.68 7.26 -3.95
CA LYS A 125 -4.09 6.01 -4.44
C LYS A 125 -4.09 5.97 -5.97
N GLY A 126 -3.00 5.47 -6.53
CA GLY A 126 -2.76 5.48 -7.96
C GLY A 126 -1.39 4.92 -8.33
N VAL A 127 -0.98 5.22 -9.56
CA VAL A 127 0.31 4.83 -10.14
C VAL A 127 1.10 6.09 -10.45
N ALA A 128 2.27 6.23 -9.85
CA ALA A 128 3.29 7.18 -10.24
C ALA A 128 4.04 6.62 -11.45
N CYS A 129 3.98 7.32 -12.58
CA CYS A 129 4.60 6.92 -13.83
C CYS A 129 5.82 7.80 -14.11
N ALA A 130 6.93 7.18 -14.51
CA ALA A 130 8.14 7.87 -14.98
C ALA A 130 8.69 7.18 -16.23
N ARG A 131 8.95 7.95 -17.28
CA ARG A 131 9.70 7.50 -18.47
C ARG A 131 11.17 7.86 -18.29
N VAL A 132 12.02 6.87 -18.12
CA VAL A 132 13.44 7.01 -17.77
C VAL A 132 14.32 6.61 -18.95
N ARG A 133 15.19 7.52 -19.40
CA ARG A 133 16.13 7.29 -20.52
C ARG A 133 17.47 6.80 -20.02
N PHE A 134 17.72 5.49 -20.15
CA PHE A 134 18.96 4.88 -19.64
C PHE A 134 20.07 4.72 -20.69
N GLY A 135 19.84 5.06 -21.94
CA GLY A 135 20.83 4.98 -23.03
C GLY A 135 20.40 5.78 -24.26
N PRO A 136 21.23 5.84 -25.31
CA PRO A 136 20.98 6.70 -26.48
C PRO A 136 19.95 6.13 -27.48
N GLY A 137 19.70 4.82 -27.46
CA GLY A 137 18.80 4.18 -28.41
C GLY A 137 17.33 4.46 -28.15
N ALA A 138 16.50 4.34 -29.18
CA ALA A 138 15.05 4.55 -29.09
C ALA A 138 14.39 3.61 -28.05
N SER A 139 14.86 2.35 -27.96
CA SER A 139 14.41 1.34 -27.00
C SER A 139 15.16 1.37 -25.66
N ASP A 140 16.09 2.31 -25.46
CA ASP A 140 16.83 2.44 -24.20
C ASP A 140 16.03 3.26 -23.17
N VAL A 141 14.77 2.83 -22.97
CA VAL A 141 13.77 3.45 -22.09
C VAL A 141 13.23 2.45 -21.10
N ALA A 142 13.18 2.85 -19.83
CA ALA A 142 12.39 2.17 -18.81
C ALA A 142 11.16 3.02 -18.47
N GLU A 143 9.96 2.44 -18.51
CA GLU A 143 8.78 3.03 -17.90
C GLU A 143 8.58 2.42 -16.52
N VAL A 144 8.77 3.26 -15.50
CA VAL A 144 8.70 2.89 -14.09
C VAL A 144 7.33 3.28 -13.54
N PHE A 145 6.63 2.29 -12.98
CA PHE A 145 5.30 2.40 -12.39
C PHE A 145 5.39 2.08 -10.90
N CYS A 146 5.46 3.11 -10.07
CA CYS A 146 5.44 2.98 -8.61
C CYS A 146 3.99 3.06 -8.12
N THR A 147 3.52 2.08 -7.33
CA THR A 147 2.12 2.03 -6.86
C THR A 147 2.00 1.68 -5.39
N HIS A 148 0.87 2.05 -4.81
CA HIS A 148 0.39 1.55 -3.53
C HIS A 148 -1.10 1.16 -3.67
N LEU A 149 -1.38 -0.14 -3.84
CA LEU A 149 -2.77 -0.63 -4.01
C LEU A 149 -3.58 -0.54 -2.72
N HIS A 150 -4.90 -0.63 -2.82
CA HIS A 150 -5.83 -0.55 -1.69
C HIS A 150 -5.50 -1.59 -0.61
N ALA A 151 -5.46 -1.20 0.66
CA ALA A 151 -5.08 -2.10 1.74
C ALA A 151 -6.11 -3.24 1.92
N PRO A 152 -5.68 -4.48 2.23
CA PRO A 152 -6.56 -5.59 2.52
C PRO A 152 -7.04 -5.50 3.97
N TYR A 153 -8.12 -4.75 4.19
CA TYR A 153 -8.75 -4.63 5.50
C TYR A 153 -9.49 -5.91 5.94
N GLU A 154 -9.76 -6.80 5.01
CA GLU A 154 -10.47 -8.07 5.18
C GLU A 154 -9.71 -9.16 4.41
N LYS A 155 -9.82 -10.42 4.84
CA LYS A 155 -9.21 -11.55 4.13
C LYS A 155 -10.14 -12.07 3.05
N GLU A 156 -9.58 -12.47 1.90
CA GLU A 156 -10.31 -13.20 0.88
C GLU A 156 -10.85 -14.54 1.43
N PRO A 157 -12.05 -14.98 1.01
CA PRO A 157 -12.91 -14.40 -0.04
C PRO A 157 -13.86 -13.29 0.45
N ASN A 158 -13.91 -12.98 1.75
CA ASN A 158 -14.88 -12.05 2.34
C ASN A 158 -14.45 -10.58 2.28
N ASP A 159 -13.55 -10.23 1.36
CA ASP A 159 -13.01 -8.88 1.28
C ASP A 159 -13.94 -7.95 0.49
N SER A 160 -14.58 -7.03 1.20
CA SER A 160 -15.49 -6.05 0.59
C SER A 160 -14.82 -5.01 -0.29
N TYR A 161 -13.49 -4.99 -0.37
CA TYR A 161 -12.65 -4.13 -1.22
C TYR A 161 -11.92 -4.92 -2.31
N ILE A 162 -12.19 -6.22 -2.49
CA ILE A 162 -11.57 -7.03 -3.55
C ILE A 162 -11.77 -6.43 -4.95
N CYS A 163 -12.94 -5.85 -5.23
CA CYS A 163 -13.20 -5.19 -6.51
C CYS A 163 -12.37 -3.92 -6.69
N HIS A 164 -12.03 -3.21 -5.61
CA HIS A 164 -11.15 -2.03 -5.65
C HIS A 164 -9.76 -2.48 -6.06
N ARG A 165 -9.16 -3.41 -5.33
CA ARG A 165 -7.82 -3.94 -5.67
C ARG A 165 -7.79 -4.55 -7.07
N THR A 166 -8.83 -5.26 -7.48
CA THR A 166 -8.91 -5.86 -8.83
C THR A 166 -8.94 -4.78 -9.91
N ALA A 167 -9.75 -3.73 -9.75
CA ALA A 167 -9.78 -2.61 -10.70
C ALA A 167 -8.43 -1.88 -10.74
N GLN A 168 -7.77 -1.67 -9.60
CA GLN A 168 -6.46 -1.04 -9.54
C GLN A 168 -5.36 -1.91 -10.19
N ALA A 169 -5.35 -3.21 -9.91
CA ALA A 169 -4.46 -4.18 -10.55
C ALA A 169 -4.66 -4.23 -12.07
N TRP A 170 -5.91 -4.12 -12.53
CA TRP A 170 -6.23 -3.99 -13.96
C TRP A 170 -5.62 -2.73 -14.57
N GLU A 171 -5.74 -1.58 -13.91
CA GLU A 171 -5.19 -0.31 -14.41
C GLU A 171 -3.67 -0.34 -14.54
N ILE A 172 -2.95 -0.79 -13.51
CA ILE A 172 -1.48 -0.88 -13.61
C ILE A 172 -1.02 -1.92 -14.63
N ALA A 173 -1.74 -3.04 -14.78
CA ALA A 173 -1.43 -4.03 -15.81
C ALA A 173 -1.57 -3.45 -17.22
N LYS A 174 -2.60 -2.63 -17.49
CA LYS A 174 -2.74 -1.91 -18.77
C LYS A 174 -1.57 -0.96 -19.03
N LEU A 175 -1.12 -0.22 -18.00
CA LEU A 175 0.01 0.70 -18.13
C LEU A 175 1.31 -0.04 -18.47
N MET A 176 1.62 -1.12 -17.74
CA MET A 176 2.78 -1.96 -18.00
C MET A 176 2.73 -2.62 -19.37
N ARG A 177 1.55 -3.12 -19.78
CA ARG A 177 1.35 -3.66 -21.13
C ARG A 177 1.61 -2.60 -22.20
N GLY A 178 1.06 -1.40 -22.05
CA GLY A 178 1.26 -0.32 -23.01
C GLY A 178 2.75 0.06 -23.16
N ALA A 179 3.51 0.05 -22.07
CA ALA A 179 4.96 0.28 -22.12
C ALA A 179 5.69 -0.83 -22.90
N ALA A 180 5.37 -2.10 -22.63
CA ALA A 180 5.95 -3.23 -23.35
C ALA A 180 5.57 -3.23 -24.84
N GLU A 181 4.33 -2.85 -25.19
CA GLU A 181 3.87 -2.71 -26.58
C GLU A 181 4.64 -1.61 -27.34
N ARG A 182 5.19 -0.62 -26.65
CA ARG A 182 6.10 0.40 -27.21
C ARG A 182 7.55 -0.09 -27.34
N GLY A 183 7.86 -1.29 -26.88
CA GLY A 183 9.23 -1.83 -26.80
C GLY A 183 10.07 -1.18 -25.71
N HIS A 184 9.44 -0.58 -24.70
CA HIS A 184 10.12 -0.09 -23.51
C HIS A 184 10.22 -1.19 -22.45
N LEU A 185 11.21 -1.09 -21.57
CA LEU A 185 11.28 -1.90 -20.36
C LEU A 185 10.20 -1.43 -19.37
N ALA A 186 9.17 -2.23 -19.13
CA ALA A 186 8.20 -2.00 -18.07
C ALA A 186 8.75 -2.46 -16.71
N ILE A 187 8.72 -1.56 -15.73
CA ILE A 187 9.06 -1.85 -14.33
C ILE A 187 7.89 -1.45 -13.45
N GLY A 188 7.10 -2.42 -12.99
CA GLY A 188 6.07 -2.20 -11.97
C GLY A 188 6.63 -2.47 -10.59
N LEU A 189 6.57 -1.53 -9.65
CA LEU A 189 7.11 -1.72 -8.31
C LEU A 189 6.25 -1.06 -7.24
N GLY A 190 6.37 -1.56 -6.01
CA GLY A 190 5.74 -0.95 -4.84
C GLY A 190 5.01 -1.92 -3.95
N ASP A 191 4.14 -1.37 -3.10
CA ASP A 191 3.27 -2.12 -2.21
C ASP A 191 1.96 -2.44 -2.93
N PHE A 192 1.83 -3.69 -3.38
CA PHE A 192 0.63 -4.13 -4.07
C PHE A 192 -0.44 -4.64 -3.12
N ASN A 193 -0.20 -4.64 -1.80
CA ASN A 193 -1.19 -5.01 -0.79
C ASN A 193 -1.88 -6.36 -1.09
N MET A 194 -1.12 -7.28 -1.67
CA MET A 194 -1.58 -8.54 -2.20
C MET A 194 -0.55 -9.63 -1.96
N VAL A 195 -1.00 -10.88 -1.73
CA VAL A 195 -0.11 -12.05 -1.65
C VAL A 195 0.02 -12.73 -3.01
N PRO A 196 1.05 -13.56 -3.26
CA PRO A 196 1.24 -14.16 -4.58
C PRO A 196 0.09 -15.07 -5.05
N SER A 197 -0.69 -15.65 -4.13
CA SER A 197 -1.87 -16.45 -4.49
C SER A 197 -3.12 -15.61 -4.80
N SER A 198 -3.09 -14.29 -4.56
CA SER A 198 -4.25 -13.42 -4.73
C SER A 198 -4.67 -13.31 -6.19
N PHE A 199 -5.95 -13.01 -6.41
CA PHE A 199 -6.47 -12.78 -7.75
C PHE A 199 -5.80 -11.57 -8.45
N ALA A 200 -5.51 -10.50 -7.69
CA ALA A 200 -4.85 -9.30 -8.21
C ALA A 200 -3.45 -9.60 -8.78
N HIS A 201 -2.67 -10.46 -8.10
CA HIS A 201 -1.34 -10.87 -8.58
C HIS A 201 -1.43 -11.66 -9.89
N GLN A 202 -2.33 -12.65 -9.92
CA GLN A 202 -2.59 -13.45 -11.14
C GLN A 202 -3.05 -12.58 -12.31
N LEU A 203 -3.92 -11.60 -12.04
CA LEU A 203 -4.39 -10.65 -13.04
C LEU A 203 -3.25 -9.82 -13.63
N ILE A 204 -2.35 -9.29 -12.79
CA ILE A 204 -1.19 -8.52 -13.27
C ILE A 204 -0.31 -9.37 -14.18
N ARG A 205 0.02 -10.58 -13.74
CA ARG A 205 0.85 -11.51 -14.53
C ARG A 205 0.19 -11.91 -15.85
N ALA A 206 -1.12 -12.14 -15.86
CA ALA A 206 -1.82 -12.57 -17.08
C ALA A 206 -2.14 -11.40 -18.04
N HIS A 207 -2.44 -10.21 -17.51
CA HIS A 207 -2.90 -9.06 -18.29
C HIS A 207 -1.78 -8.08 -18.69
N SER A 208 -0.53 -8.37 -18.33
CA SER A 208 0.64 -7.63 -18.79
C SER A 208 1.83 -8.56 -19.04
N PRO A 209 2.71 -8.29 -20.01
CA PRO A 209 3.83 -9.16 -20.36
C PRO A 209 5.01 -8.95 -19.39
N VAL A 210 4.75 -9.09 -18.09
CA VAL A 210 5.74 -8.93 -17.02
C VAL A 210 5.83 -10.20 -16.18
N GLN A 211 6.99 -10.40 -15.54
CA GLN A 211 7.22 -11.44 -14.56
C GLN A 211 7.45 -10.86 -13.17
N ASP A 212 6.96 -11.56 -12.14
CA ASP A 212 7.32 -11.29 -10.74
C ASP A 212 8.78 -11.71 -10.54
N VAL A 213 9.67 -10.75 -10.27
CA VAL A 213 11.11 -11.02 -10.16
C VAL A 213 11.44 -11.99 -9.04
N TRP A 214 10.63 -12.03 -7.98
CA TRP A 214 10.87 -12.94 -6.86
C TRP A 214 10.54 -14.37 -7.25
N GLN A 215 9.40 -14.60 -7.89
CA GLN A 215 9.04 -15.95 -8.37
C GLN A 215 9.89 -16.40 -9.56
N ALA A 216 10.51 -15.48 -10.30
CA ALA A 216 11.48 -15.84 -11.34
C ALA A 216 12.72 -16.52 -10.75
N ILE A 217 13.18 -16.10 -9.56
CA ILE A 217 14.34 -16.69 -8.87
C ILE A 217 13.91 -17.83 -7.92
N TYR A 218 12.81 -17.65 -7.19
CA TYR A 218 12.28 -18.60 -6.21
C TYR A 218 10.86 -19.04 -6.60
N PRO A 219 10.70 -19.91 -7.62
CA PRO A 219 9.38 -20.31 -8.12
C PRO A 219 8.52 -21.01 -7.05
N ASP A 220 9.17 -21.64 -6.07
CA ASP A 220 8.54 -22.36 -4.98
C ASP A 220 8.31 -21.52 -3.70
N SER A 221 8.57 -20.21 -3.73
CA SER A 221 8.37 -19.30 -2.58
C SER A 221 6.94 -19.39 -2.03
N SER A 222 6.73 -18.95 -0.78
CA SER A 222 5.38 -18.87 -0.20
C SER A 222 4.41 -18.07 -1.08
N VAL A 223 3.16 -18.52 -1.16
CA VAL A 223 2.11 -17.85 -1.93
C VAL A 223 1.12 -17.07 -1.05
N ALA A 224 1.19 -17.25 0.27
CA ALA A 224 0.53 -16.45 1.30
C ALA A 224 1.33 -16.52 2.61
N ALA A 225 0.82 -15.98 3.73
CA ALA A 225 1.47 -16.20 5.02
C ALA A 225 1.39 -17.70 5.38
N PRO A 226 2.40 -18.30 6.06
CA PRO A 226 2.35 -19.71 6.43
C PRO A 226 1.15 -20.12 7.32
N ILE A 227 0.58 -19.17 8.07
CA ILE A 227 -0.65 -19.39 8.84
C ILE A 227 -1.92 -19.44 7.98
N ASP A 228 -1.88 -18.93 6.75
CA ASP A 228 -3.07 -18.86 5.90
C ASP A 228 -3.41 -20.24 5.31
N PRO A 229 -4.70 -20.62 5.23
CA PRO A 229 -5.11 -21.95 4.79
C PRO A 229 -4.60 -22.35 3.41
N ILE A 230 -4.42 -21.40 2.49
CA ILE A 230 -3.91 -21.67 1.15
C ILE A 230 -2.44 -22.11 1.15
N GLU A 231 -1.62 -21.56 2.05
CA GLU A 231 -0.23 -21.97 2.19
C GLU A 231 -0.13 -23.28 2.97
N GLN A 232 -0.95 -23.47 4.01
CA GLN A 232 -1.03 -24.73 4.77
C GLN A 232 -1.38 -25.93 3.88
N LYS A 233 -2.28 -25.75 2.91
CA LYS A 233 -2.65 -26.79 1.93
C LYS A 233 -1.49 -27.27 1.06
N ARG A 234 -0.39 -26.51 0.97
CA ARG A 234 0.82 -26.94 0.24
C ARG A 234 1.63 -27.99 1.00
N GLY A 235 1.29 -28.28 2.27
CA GLY A 235 1.98 -29.28 3.09
C GLY A 235 3.44 -28.93 3.40
N LYS A 236 3.86 -27.67 3.23
CA LYS A 236 5.20 -27.20 3.55
C LYS A 236 5.34 -26.97 5.08
N PRO A 237 6.50 -27.25 5.68
CA PRO A 237 6.73 -26.94 7.09
C PRO A 237 6.64 -25.43 7.35
N THR A 238 6.33 -25.04 8.59
CA THR A 238 6.38 -23.62 8.97
C THR A 238 7.82 -23.12 8.82
N PRO A 239 8.06 -22.08 7.99
CA PRO A 239 9.41 -21.59 7.73
C PRO A 239 10.00 -20.87 8.94
N SER A 240 11.33 -20.81 9.01
CA SER A 240 12.04 -19.96 9.97
C SER A 240 11.92 -18.48 9.60
N ALA A 241 12.29 -17.59 10.53
CA ALA A 241 12.34 -16.15 10.24
C ALA A 241 13.34 -15.82 9.12
N GLU A 242 14.51 -16.47 9.11
CA GLU A 242 15.55 -16.29 8.08
C GLU A 242 15.09 -16.86 6.73
N PHE A 243 14.47 -18.03 6.70
CA PHE A 243 13.92 -18.61 5.46
C PHE A 243 12.84 -17.71 4.86
N ASN A 244 12.01 -17.08 5.69
CA ASN A 244 11.00 -16.15 5.23
C ASN A 244 11.61 -14.94 4.49
N LEU A 245 12.74 -14.40 4.98
CA LEU A 245 13.43 -13.29 4.31
C LEU A 245 14.13 -13.76 3.03
N ASN A 246 14.94 -14.82 3.13
CA ASN A 246 15.90 -15.18 2.09
C ASN A 246 15.29 -16.00 0.94
N VAL A 247 14.18 -16.71 1.18
CA VAL A 247 13.56 -17.61 0.19
C VAL A 247 12.12 -17.19 -0.12
N ASN A 248 11.29 -16.97 0.92
CA ASN A 248 9.88 -16.61 0.69
C ASN A 248 9.68 -15.14 0.29
N GLY A 249 10.67 -14.28 0.52
CA GLY A 249 10.58 -12.85 0.23
C GLY A 249 9.55 -12.13 1.09
N ALA A 250 9.42 -12.52 2.36
CA ALA A 250 8.51 -11.86 3.28
C ALA A 250 8.96 -10.41 3.53
N THR A 251 8.13 -9.45 3.13
CA THR A 251 8.42 -8.02 3.27
C THR A 251 7.81 -7.45 4.53
N CYS A 252 6.74 -8.03 5.06
CA CYS A 252 6.10 -7.58 6.30
C CYS A 252 5.73 -8.75 7.22
N ASP A 253 5.27 -8.42 8.43
CA ASP A 253 4.74 -9.36 9.44
C ASP A 253 5.72 -10.43 9.95
N GLY A 254 6.98 -10.40 9.51
CA GLY A 254 8.05 -11.28 9.97
C GLY A 254 8.64 -10.87 11.33
N LYS A 255 9.31 -11.82 12.00
CA LYS A 255 9.91 -11.61 13.33
C LYS A 255 11.03 -10.57 13.39
N PHE A 256 11.72 -10.32 12.27
CA PHE A 256 12.77 -9.29 12.22
C PHE A 256 12.19 -7.87 12.26
N ASN A 257 10.90 -7.69 11.94
CA ASN A 257 10.29 -6.37 11.95
C ASN A 257 9.83 -5.99 13.36
N THR A 258 10.47 -4.98 13.94
CA THR A 258 10.21 -4.58 15.35
C THR A 258 8.80 -4.06 15.58
N TRP A 259 8.12 -3.57 14.52
CA TRP A 259 6.75 -3.09 14.63
C TRP A 259 5.74 -4.22 14.88
N ARG A 260 6.14 -5.46 14.55
CA ARG A 260 5.33 -6.68 14.67
C ARG A 260 5.69 -7.52 15.89
N TRP A 261 6.61 -7.05 16.72
CA TRP A 261 6.95 -7.67 18.00
C TRP A 261 5.79 -7.68 18.99
N THR A 262 5.95 -8.49 20.05
CA THR A 262 5.02 -8.50 21.19
C THR A 262 4.98 -7.13 21.87
N LYS A 263 3.95 -6.86 22.69
CA LYS A 263 3.89 -5.59 23.44
C LYS A 263 5.03 -5.51 24.45
N GLU A 264 5.43 -6.65 24.99
CA GLU A 264 6.50 -6.83 25.96
C GLU A 264 7.85 -6.50 25.32
N ASP A 265 8.16 -7.08 24.16
CA ASP A 265 9.41 -6.81 23.46
C ASP A 265 9.52 -5.37 22.94
N ARG A 266 8.40 -4.77 22.50
CA ARG A 266 8.39 -3.33 22.16
C ARG A 266 8.66 -2.45 23.38
N LYS A 267 8.11 -2.77 24.55
CA LYS A 267 8.41 -2.05 25.80
C LYS A 267 9.88 -2.20 26.23
N ARG A 268 10.46 -3.38 26.03
CA ARG A 268 11.88 -3.63 26.29
C ARG A 268 12.76 -2.80 25.36
N LEU A 269 12.42 -2.74 24.07
CA LEU A 269 13.09 -1.89 23.09
C LEU A 269 13.04 -0.40 23.49
N GLU A 270 11.88 0.08 23.97
CA GLU A 270 11.73 1.47 24.45
C GLU A 270 12.59 1.79 25.69
N LYS A 271 12.95 0.77 26.49
CA LYS A 271 13.88 0.90 27.61
C LYS A 271 15.35 0.79 27.19
N GLY A 272 15.63 0.59 25.89
CA GLY A 272 16.98 0.39 25.37
C GLY A 272 17.52 -1.04 25.54
N GLU A 273 16.68 -2.01 25.89
CA GLU A 273 17.08 -3.41 25.98
C GLU A 273 17.15 -4.04 24.58
N GLU A 274 18.24 -4.78 24.32
CA GLU A 274 18.40 -5.50 23.06
C GLU A 274 17.60 -6.81 23.07
N VAL A 275 16.75 -6.97 22.07
CA VAL A 275 16.03 -8.23 21.79
C VAL A 275 16.65 -8.88 20.57
N VAL A 276 17.24 -10.07 20.78
CA VAL A 276 17.78 -10.91 19.72
C VAL A 276 16.64 -11.72 19.11
N VAL A 277 16.50 -11.66 17.80
CA VAL A 277 15.50 -12.45 17.07
C VAL A 277 16.08 -13.83 16.83
N ASP A 278 15.37 -14.86 17.28
CA ASP A 278 15.66 -16.25 16.88
C ASP A 278 15.37 -16.41 15.39
N LYS A 279 16.46 -16.48 14.61
CA LYS A 279 16.43 -16.55 13.15
C LYS A 279 15.92 -17.89 12.63
N ASP A 280 16.11 -18.96 13.41
CA ASP A 280 15.77 -20.34 13.06
C ASP A 280 14.37 -20.73 13.59
N GLY A 281 13.84 -19.96 14.56
CA GLY A 281 12.52 -20.17 15.12
C GLY A 281 11.37 -19.97 14.13
N PRO A 282 10.25 -20.69 14.31
CA PRO A 282 9.12 -20.71 13.37
C PRO A 282 8.47 -19.34 13.22
N CYS A 283 8.24 -18.90 11.98
CA CYS A 283 7.65 -17.62 11.64
C CYS A 283 6.43 -17.81 10.73
N SER A 284 5.24 -17.86 11.33
CA SER A 284 3.99 -18.16 10.61
C SER A 284 3.30 -16.95 9.98
N MET A 285 3.74 -15.73 10.33
CA MET A 285 3.05 -14.49 9.96
C MET A 285 3.68 -13.76 8.77
N GLY A 286 4.96 -14.03 8.47
CA GLY A 286 5.68 -13.35 7.39
C GLY A 286 5.01 -13.58 6.04
N LYS A 287 4.84 -12.50 5.26
CA LYS A 287 4.26 -12.56 3.92
C LYS A 287 4.85 -11.49 3.01
N ARG A 288 4.71 -11.69 1.70
CA ARG A 288 5.14 -10.74 0.67
C ARG A 288 3.95 -9.91 0.20
N LEU A 289 4.05 -8.57 0.34
CA LEU A 289 3.09 -7.61 -0.19
C LEU A 289 3.72 -6.63 -1.19
N ASP A 290 5.03 -6.49 -1.16
CA ASP A 290 5.79 -5.60 -2.03
C ASP A 290 6.42 -6.41 -3.18
N TYR A 291 6.41 -5.83 -4.37
CA TYR A 291 6.82 -6.52 -5.59
C TYR A 291 7.64 -5.62 -6.50
N ILE A 292 8.45 -6.28 -7.33
CA ILE A 292 8.99 -5.72 -8.56
C ILE A 292 8.54 -6.68 -9.69
N PHE A 293 7.91 -6.12 -10.70
CA PHE A 293 7.52 -6.77 -11.95
C PHE A 293 8.34 -6.17 -13.08
N VAL A 294 8.90 -7.03 -13.94
CA VAL A 294 9.71 -6.58 -15.08
C VAL A 294 9.27 -7.28 -16.36
N GLY A 295 9.31 -6.56 -17.47
CA GLY A 295 9.08 -7.12 -18.80
C GLY A 295 9.38 -6.12 -19.90
N ASP A 296 9.90 -6.60 -21.02
CA ASP A 296 10.37 -5.75 -22.12
C ASP A 296 10.04 -6.33 -23.51
N GLY A 297 9.41 -7.51 -23.55
CA GLY A 297 8.81 -8.07 -24.76
C GLY A 297 7.29 -7.92 -24.70
N GLY A 298 6.66 -7.65 -25.84
CA GLY A 298 5.19 -7.78 -25.95
C GLY A 298 4.77 -9.23 -26.21
N TYR A 299 3.56 -9.44 -26.73
CA TYR A 299 3.03 -10.78 -27.03
C TYR A 299 3.63 -11.35 -28.34
N PRO A 300 4.44 -12.42 -28.30
CA PRO A 300 4.95 -13.05 -29.51
C PRO A 300 3.81 -13.57 -30.40
N PRO A 301 3.94 -13.54 -31.74
CA PRO A 301 5.09 -13.09 -32.53
C PRO A 301 5.07 -11.59 -32.87
N ALA A 302 4.06 -10.84 -32.40
CA ALA A 302 3.84 -9.45 -32.81
C ALA A 302 4.88 -8.46 -32.26
N PHE A 303 5.66 -8.87 -31.27
CA PHE A 303 6.63 -8.03 -30.58
C PHE A 303 8.00 -8.71 -30.49
N PRO A 304 9.10 -7.93 -30.42
CA PRO A 304 10.45 -8.46 -30.30
C PRO A 304 10.59 -9.35 -29.06
N ALA A 305 11.51 -10.31 -29.14
CA ALA A 305 11.83 -11.18 -28.03
C ALA A 305 12.33 -10.35 -26.82
N PRO A 306 11.98 -10.76 -25.59
CA PRO A 306 12.51 -10.14 -24.37
C PRO A 306 14.04 -10.12 -24.38
N GLN A 307 14.63 -8.97 -24.06
CA GLN A 307 16.07 -8.74 -23.92
C GLN A 307 16.51 -8.73 -22.46
N TRP A 308 15.61 -8.40 -21.52
CA TRP A 308 15.89 -8.29 -20.10
C TRP A 308 15.52 -9.56 -19.33
N SER A 309 16.41 -9.99 -18.44
CA SER A 309 16.23 -11.15 -17.57
C SER A 309 16.52 -10.78 -16.11
N VAL A 310 15.92 -11.52 -15.17
CA VAL A 310 16.17 -11.34 -13.74
C VAL A 310 17.44 -12.07 -13.36
N LYS A 311 18.42 -11.35 -12.81
CA LYS A 311 19.70 -11.91 -12.36
C LYS A 311 19.67 -12.28 -10.88
N SER A 312 19.12 -11.41 -10.02
CA SER A 312 19.03 -11.66 -8.59
C SER A 312 17.91 -10.86 -7.96
N VAL A 313 17.46 -11.35 -6.79
CA VAL A 313 16.46 -10.69 -5.95
C VAL A 313 16.84 -10.88 -4.48
N ASN A 314 16.61 -9.88 -3.64
CA ASN A 314 16.87 -9.95 -2.21
C ASN A 314 15.92 -9.03 -1.42
N ILE A 315 15.69 -9.36 -0.15
CA ILE A 315 15.07 -8.43 0.80
C ILE A 315 16.16 -7.49 1.31
N GLY A 316 15.87 -6.19 1.28
CA GLY A 316 16.73 -5.12 1.77
C GLY A 316 16.12 -4.37 2.96
N MET A 317 16.85 -3.40 3.48
CA MET A 317 16.38 -2.52 4.55
C MET A 317 15.92 -3.24 5.84
N THR A 318 16.54 -4.37 6.17
CA THR A 318 16.21 -5.22 7.34
C THR A 318 16.89 -4.74 8.64
N GLN A 319 17.88 -3.87 8.52
CA GLN A 319 18.60 -3.26 9.63
C GLN A 319 17.70 -2.37 10.49
N ARG A 320 18.06 -2.28 11.77
CA ARG A 320 17.43 -1.37 12.72
C ARG A 320 18.06 0.01 12.62
N HIS A 321 17.28 1.05 12.92
CA HIS A 321 17.80 2.40 13.10
C HIS A 321 18.92 2.39 14.16
N PRO A 322 20.09 3.03 13.90
CA PRO A 322 21.26 2.93 14.77
C PRO A 322 20.99 3.38 16.21
N THR A 323 20.28 4.51 16.39
CA THR A 323 19.93 5.05 17.71
C THR A 323 18.60 4.51 18.24
N LEU A 324 17.53 4.55 17.44
CA LEU A 324 16.18 4.17 17.88
C LEU A 324 15.97 2.66 18.02
N ARG A 325 16.86 1.85 17.44
CA ARG A 325 16.85 0.38 17.44
C ARG A 325 15.57 -0.27 16.88
N CYS A 326 14.62 0.49 16.34
CA CYS A 326 13.46 -0.03 15.62
C CYS A 326 13.74 -0.24 14.13
N SER A 327 12.94 -1.06 13.45
CA SER A 327 12.94 -1.19 11.99
C SER A 327 12.62 0.14 11.32
N LEU A 328 13.25 0.40 10.18
CA LEU A 328 13.08 1.66 9.45
C LEU A 328 11.69 1.84 8.85
N SER A 329 10.98 0.74 8.59
CA SER A 329 9.57 0.73 8.19
C SER A 329 8.89 -0.54 8.73
N ASP A 330 7.55 -0.59 8.70
CA ASP A 330 6.79 -1.82 8.95
C ASP A 330 6.80 -2.78 7.75
N HIS A 331 7.45 -2.38 6.67
CA HIS A 331 7.86 -3.20 5.53
C HIS A 331 9.40 -3.23 5.39
N PHE A 332 9.91 -4.28 4.75
CA PHE A 332 11.26 -4.40 4.24
C PHE A 332 11.29 -4.14 2.74
N ALA A 333 12.45 -3.71 2.24
CA ALA A 333 12.58 -3.39 0.83
C ALA A 333 12.66 -4.65 -0.03
N VAL A 334 12.22 -4.56 -1.28
CA VAL A 334 12.51 -5.55 -2.31
C VAL A 334 13.54 -4.95 -3.25
N GLU A 335 14.61 -5.70 -3.49
CA GLU A 335 15.69 -5.33 -4.39
C GLU A 335 15.81 -6.36 -5.49
N ALA A 336 16.02 -5.91 -6.72
CA ALA A 336 16.22 -6.78 -7.86
C ALA A 336 17.31 -6.23 -8.77
N THR A 337 18.08 -7.14 -9.36
CA THR A 337 19.03 -6.83 -10.42
C THR A 337 18.56 -7.51 -11.68
N ILE A 338 18.37 -6.75 -12.75
CA ILE A 338 18.06 -7.27 -14.08
C ILE A 338 19.25 -7.07 -15.02
N THR A 339 19.40 -7.96 -15.99
CA THR A 339 20.47 -7.91 -17.00
C THR A 339 19.90 -7.94 -18.39
N ARG A 340 20.57 -7.25 -19.32
CA ARG A 340 20.22 -7.21 -20.73
C ARG A 340 21.12 -8.13 -21.53
N SER A 341 20.52 -8.90 -22.43
CA SER A 341 21.26 -9.68 -23.42
C SER A 341 21.96 -8.74 -24.43
N PRO A 342 23.20 -9.04 -24.87
CA PRO A 342 23.88 -8.24 -25.88
C PRO A 342 23.10 -8.22 -27.21
N ARG A 343 23.12 -7.09 -27.91
CA ARG A 343 22.42 -6.96 -29.20
C ARG A 343 23.13 -7.86 -30.25
N PRO A 344 22.41 -8.53 -31.17
CA PRO A 344 23.00 -9.44 -32.16
C PRO A 344 23.94 -8.82 -33.22
N SER A 345 24.49 -7.62 -33.02
CA SER A 345 25.42 -6.99 -33.96
C SER A 345 26.90 -7.30 -33.71
N ASP A 346 27.23 -8.03 -32.63
CA ASP A 346 28.62 -8.37 -32.26
C ASP A 346 28.91 -9.88 -32.21
N ALA A 347 27.98 -10.73 -32.66
CA ALA A 347 28.18 -12.18 -32.69
C ALA A 347 28.41 -12.67 -34.12
N ASP A 348 29.68 -12.93 -34.43
CA ASP A 348 30.12 -13.69 -35.59
C ASP A 348 29.45 -15.07 -35.60
N GLY A 349 29.20 -15.60 -36.80
CA GLY A 349 28.32 -16.74 -37.02
C GLY A 349 28.78 -18.03 -36.33
N SER A 350 28.11 -18.41 -35.24
CA SER A 350 28.02 -19.82 -34.84
C SER A 350 26.64 -20.13 -34.28
N THR A 351 25.84 -20.80 -35.09
CA THR A 351 24.57 -21.41 -34.70
C THR A 351 24.82 -22.59 -33.78
N ASP A 352 24.54 -22.43 -32.50
CA ASP A 352 24.25 -23.55 -31.60
C ASP A 352 22.93 -23.28 -30.88
N ASN A 353 21.86 -23.77 -31.51
CA ASN A 353 20.48 -23.47 -31.18
C ASN A 353 20.01 -24.39 -30.04
N LYS A 354 20.43 -24.10 -28.81
CA LYS A 354 19.73 -24.57 -27.60
C LYS A 354 18.92 -23.41 -27.04
N LEU A 355 17.74 -23.20 -27.62
CA LEU A 355 16.69 -22.38 -27.03
C LEU A 355 16.52 -22.80 -25.56
N PRO A 356 16.79 -21.92 -24.58
CA PRO A 356 16.24 -22.12 -23.25
C PRO A 356 14.73 -22.22 -23.44
N GLN A 357 14.09 -23.21 -22.82
CA GLN A 357 12.63 -23.29 -22.77
C GLN A 357 12.12 -21.96 -22.20
N SER A 358 11.72 -21.04 -23.09
CA SER A 358 10.99 -19.85 -22.71
C SER A 358 9.66 -20.38 -22.21
N VAL A 359 9.47 -20.37 -20.89
CA VAL A 359 8.15 -20.46 -20.29
C VAL A 359 7.32 -19.40 -21.00
N ILE A 360 6.39 -19.82 -21.86
CA ILE A 360 5.54 -18.92 -22.63
C ILE A 360 4.89 -17.99 -21.60
N PRO A 361 5.20 -16.68 -21.58
CA PRO A 361 4.56 -15.81 -20.62
C PRO A 361 3.11 -15.65 -21.08
N ASN A 362 2.20 -15.94 -20.15
CA ASN A 362 0.92 -15.26 -20.07
C ASN A 362 -0.11 -15.67 -21.12
N THR A 363 -0.79 -16.79 -20.85
CA THR A 363 -2.10 -17.09 -21.42
C THR A 363 -2.99 -15.87 -21.26
N ALA A 364 -3.59 -15.39 -22.34
CA ALA A 364 -4.67 -14.41 -22.26
C ALA A 364 -5.66 -14.85 -21.17
N LEU A 365 -6.20 -13.90 -20.40
CA LEU A 365 -7.19 -14.20 -19.36
C LEU A 365 -8.28 -15.11 -19.94
N SER A 366 -8.60 -16.20 -19.25
CA SER A 366 -9.66 -17.11 -19.70
C SER A 366 -11.01 -16.40 -19.67
N PRO A 367 -11.98 -16.79 -20.53
CA PRO A 367 -13.37 -16.33 -20.41
C PRO A 367 -13.91 -16.41 -18.97
N ASP A 368 -13.67 -17.53 -18.29
CA ASP A 368 -14.06 -17.73 -16.88
C ASP A 368 -13.49 -16.66 -15.93
N THR A 369 -12.30 -16.14 -16.23
CA THR A 369 -11.69 -15.06 -15.44
C THR A 369 -12.45 -13.75 -15.61
N TYR A 370 -12.91 -13.44 -16.83
CA TYR A 370 -13.76 -12.29 -17.07
C TYR A 370 -15.11 -12.44 -16.38
N ASP A 371 -15.73 -13.62 -16.46
CA ASP A 371 -17.00 -13.90 -15.79
C ASP A 371 -16.87 -13.73 -14.28
N ARG A 372 -15.78 -14.23 -13.68
CA ARG A 372 -15.47 -14.01 -12.26
C ARG A 372 -15.34 -12.52 -11.89
N ILE A 373 -14.71 -11.71 -12.75
CA ILE A 373 -14.60 -10.27 -12.54
C ILE A 373 -15.98 -9.61 -12.61
N ILE A 374 -16.80 -9.98 -13.59
CA ILE A 374 -18.17 -9.47 -13.78
C ILE A 374 -19.04 -9.83 -12.56
N ASP A 375 -18.99 -11.06 -12.09
CA ASP A 375 -19.74 -11.53 -10.91
C ASP A 375 -19.32 -10.80 -9.63
N MET A 376 -18.03 -10.55 -9.46
CA MET A 376 -17.50 -9.76 -8.36
C MET A 376 -18.02 -8.31 -8.43
N ILE A 377 -18.06 -7.71 -9.63
CA ILE A 377 -18.64 -6.36 -9.84
C ILE A 377 -20.13 -6.36 -9.49
N HIS A 378 -20.90 -7.33 -9.99
CA HIS A 378 -22.34 -7.43 -9.72
C HIS A 378 -22.63 -7.57 -8.23
N THR A 379 -21.89 -8.43 -7.53
CA THR A 379 -22.01 -8.64 -6.08
C THR A 379 -21.71 -7.34 -5.33
N TYR A 380 -20.65 -6.63 -5.70
CA TYR A 380 -20.30 -5.35 -5.09
C TYR A 380 -21.38 -4.27 -5.32
N VAL A 381 -21.89 -4.16 -6.56
CA VAL A 381 -22.95 -3.19 -6.91
C VAL A 381 -24.24 -3.47 -6.13
N GLN A 382 -24.64 -4.73 -6.00
CA GLN A 382 -25.80 -5.12 -5.20
C GLN A 382 -25.63 -4.73 -3.74
N ARG A 383 -24.45 -4.98 -3.16
CA ARG A 383 -24.12 -4.57 -1.79
C ARG A 383 -24.22 -3.06 -1.62
N GLU A 384 -23.63 -2.25 -2.51
CA GLU A 384 -23.69 -0.78 -2.41
C GLU A 384 -25.11 -0.23 -2.54
N ARG A 385 -25.94 -0.82 -3.42
CA ARG A 385 -27.37 -0.46 -3.53
C ARG A 385 -28.12 -0.75 -2.23
N SER A 386 -27.88 -1.90 -1.60
CA SER A 386 -28.46 -2.25 -0.30
C SER A 386 -27.99 -1.29 0.80
N GLN A 387 -26.68 -1.04 0.90
CA GLN A 387 -26.10 -0.10 1.86
C GLN A 387 -26.62 1.33 1.69
N ARG A 388 -26.86 1.78 0.46
CA ARG A 388 -27.50 3.08 0.20
C ARG A 388 -28.93 3.13 0.78
N ARG A 389 -29.73 2.07 0.61
CA ARG A 389 -31.09 2.00 1.17
C ARG A 389 -31.07 2.01 2.71
N TRP A 390 -30.20 1.21 3.32
CA TRP A 390 -30.04 1.19 4.78
C TRP A 390 -29.54 2.52 5.34
N ARG A 391 -28.57 3.17 4.69
CA ARG A 391 -28.11 4.51 5.08
C ARG A 391 -29.23 5.56 5.02
N LEU A 392 -30.06 5.50 3.98
CA LEU A 392 -31.23 6.39 3.87
C LEU A 392 -32.25 6.11 4.98
N ALA A 393 -32.55 4.83 5.25
CA ALA A 393 -33.46 4.44 6.32
C ALA A 393 -32.96 4.92 7.70
N HIS A 394 -31.67 4.71 7.99
CA HIS A 394 -31.05 5.22 9.22
C HIS A 394 -31.10 6.74 9.32
N PHE A 395 -30.83 7.46 8.23
CA PHE A 395 -30.94 8.92 8.20
C PHE A 395 -32.37 9.37 8.54
N ILE A 396 -33.38 8.83 7.87
CA ILE A 396 -34.78 9.16 8.12
C ILE A 396 -35.17 8.84 9.57
N LEU A 397 -34.81 7.66 10.08
CA LEU A 397 -35.09 7.26 11.45
C LEU A 397 -34.41 8.21 12.45
N SER A 398 -33.16 8.64 12.19
CA SER A 398 -32.44 9.56 13.06
C SER A 398 -33.14 10.91 13.19
N VAL A 399 -33.74 11.43 12.11
CA VAL A 399 -34.52 12.68 12.14
C VAL A 399 -35.72 12.54 13.08
N PHE A 400 -36.47 11.44 12.98
CA PHE A 400 -37.62 11.20 13.87
C PHE A 400 -37.21 11.03 15.32
N VAL A 401 -36.10 10.32 15.59
CA VAL A 401 -35.55 10.19 16.95
C VAL A 401 -35.14 11.55 17.49
N SER A 402 -34.44 12.38 16.72
CA SER A 402 -34.05 13.73 17.14
C SER A 402 -35.26 14.61 17.44
N ILE A 403 -36.30 14.59 16.60
CA ILE A 403 -37.56 15.30 16.86
C ILE A 403 -38.17 14.82 18.19
N GLY A 404 -38.24 13.50 18.40
CA GLY A 404 -38.74 12.91 19.65
C GLY A 404 -37.94 13.36 20.87
N CYS A 405 -36.61 13.42 20.77
CA CYS A 405 -35.75 13.94 21.83
C CYS A 405 -36.01 15.43 22.10
N PHE A 406 -36.14 16.27 21.06
CA PHE A 406 -36.42 17.71 21.25
C PHE A 406 -37.79 17.96 21.88
N VAL A 407 -38.83 17.23 21.44
CA VAL A 407 -40.15 17.27 22.09
C VAL A 407 -40.04 16.81 23.55
N GLY A 408 -39.32 15.73 23.82
CA GLY A 408 -39.09 15.24 25.17
C GLY A 408 -38.44 16.29 26.08
N VAL A 409 -37.39 16.96 25.61
CA VAL A 409 -36.70 18.03 26.37
C VAL A 409 -37.65 19.21 26.63
N TRP A 410 -38.38 19.67 25.60
CA TRP A 410 -39.29 20.81 25.73
C TRP A 410 -40.38 20.57 26.77
N TRP A 411 -40.96 19.37 26.79
CA TRP A 411 -42.12 19.07 27.64
C TRP A 411 -41.75 18.55 29.05
N THR A 412 -40.50 18.16 29.31
CA THR A 412 -40.09 17.64 30.62
C THR A 412 -39.50 18.69 31.57
N GLY A 413 -39.04 19.84 31.06
CA GLY A 413 -38.43 20.91 31.87
C GLY A 413 -39.35 21.47 32.96
N ASP A 414 -40.58 21.85 32.60
CA ASP A 414 -41.43 22.65 33.50
C ASP A 414 -42.36 21.79 34.38
N LEU A 415 -42.59 20.53 34.02
CA LEU A 415 -43.60 19.69 34.69
C LEU A 415 -43.22 19.31 36.12
N SER A 416 -41.94 19.19 36.44
CA SER A 416 -41.48 18.83 37.79
C SER A 416 -41.52 20.03 38.74
N GLU A 417 -41.02 21.18 38.30
CA GLU A 417 -41.00 22.42 39.06
C GLU A 417 -42.41 22.96 39.30
N LEU A 418 -43.27 22.97 38.27
CA LEU A 418 -44.67 23.41 38.43
C LEU A 418 -45.48 22.50 39.36
N ARG A 419 -45.19 21.19 39.41
CA ARG A 419 -45.86 20.29 40.37
C ARG A 419 -45.38 20.57 41.80
N ALA A 420 -44.08 20.75 42.01
CA ALA A 420 -43.53 21.10 43.32
C ALA A 420 -44.06 22.45 43.82
N LEU A 421 -44.14 23.46 42.95
CA LEU A 421 -44.69 24.78 43.29
C LEU A 421 -46.20 24.71 43.63
N LYS A 422 -46.98 23.88 42.95
CA LYS A 422 -48.40 23.68 43.28
C LYS A 422 -48.60 23.02 44.65
N GLU A 423 -47.80 22.01 44.98
CA GLU A 423 -47.82 21.39 46.31
C GLU A 423 -47.43 22.41 47.40
N PHE A 424 -46.36 23.17 47.18
CA PHE A 424 -45.96 24.23 48.09
C PHE A 424 -47.03 25.32 48.25
N GLU A 425 -47.67 25.75 47.15
CA GLU A 425 -48.79 26.70 47.22
C GLU A 425 -49.96 26.15 48.05
N TRP A 426 -50.28 24.86 47.88
CA TRP A 426 -51.32 24.19 48.68
C TRP A 426 -50.97 24.17 50.17
N GLU A 427 -49.73 23.82 50.53
CA GLU A 427 -49.25 23.83 51.92
C GLU A 427 -49.37 25.23 52.55
N VAL A 428 -48.94 26.27 51.83
CA VAL A 428 -49.02 27.66 52.28
C VAL A 428 -50.47 28.12 52.45
N ARG A 429 -51.36 27.79 51.51
CA ARG A 429 -52.80 28.11 51.61
C ARG A 429 -53.45 27.43 52.81
N ASN A 430 -53.18 26.15 53.01
CA ASN A 430 -53.72 25.39 54.13
C ASN A 430 -53.22 25.94 55.48
N ALA A 431 -51.93 26.26 55.60
CA ALA A 431 -51.37 26.90 56.79
C ALA A 431 -52.02 28.27 57.07
N LYS A 432 -52.24 29.08 56.02
CA LYS A 432 -52.94 30.37 56.13
C LYS A 432 -54.39 30.20 56.63
N GLU A 433 -55.15 29.27 56.06
CA GLU A 433 -56.52 29.00 56.49
C GLU A 433 -56.61 28.56 57.95
N LEU A 434 -55.66 27.75 58.42
CA LEU A 434 -55.59 27.33 59.83
C LEU A 434 -55.37 28.54 60.76
N VAL A 435 -54.50 29.47 60.38
CA VAL A 435 -54.26 30.72 61.14
C VAL A 435 -55.47 31.64 61.13
N GLU A 436 -56.16 31.78 60.00
CA GLU A 436 -57.38 32.59 59.93
C GLU A 436 -58.53 31.98 60.76
N ARG A 437 -58.64 30.65 60.80
CA ARG A 437 -59.62 29.95 61.65
C ARG A 437 -59.31 30.07 63.14
N SER A 438 -58.04 30.06 63.55
CA SER A 438 -57.67 30.27 64.95
C SER A 438 -57.77 31.74 65.37
N GLY A 439 -57.48 32.70 64.49
CA GLY A 439 -57.65 34.14 64.75
C GLY A 439 -59.10 34.62 64.74
N GLY A 440 -60.02 33.86 64.11
CA GLY A 440 -61.46 34.13 64.14
C GLY A 440 -62.13 33.90 65.50
N PHE A 441 -61.48 33.19 66.42
CA PHE A 441 -61.99 32.95 67.78
C PHE A 441 -61.65 34.08 68.78
N GLU A 442 -60.79 35.04 68.42
CA GLU A 442 -60.40 36.16 69.30
C GLU A 442 -61.22 37.45 69.08
N LYS A 443 -62.27 37.43 68.23
CA LYS A 443 -63.14 38.60 67.99
C LYS A 443 -64.63 38.34 68.30
N SER A 444 -64.90 37.71 69.43
CA SER A 444 -66.22 37.78 70.08
C SER A 444 -66.03 37.93 71.60
N GLU A 445 -65.82 39.17 72.03
CA GLU A 445 -66.23 39.64 73.36
C GLU A 445 -67.59 40.32 73.25
#